data_AF-A0A382KYI7-F1
#
_entry.id   AF-A0A382KYI7-F1
#
_cell.length_a   1.000
_cell.length_b   1.000
_cell.length_c   1.000
_cell.angle_alpha   90.00
_cell.angle_beta   90.00
_cell.angle_gamma   90.00
#
_symmetry.space_group_name_H-M   'P 1'
#
loop_
_entity.id
_entity.type
_entity.pdbx_description
1 polymer ?
#
loop_
_entity_poly.entity_id
_entity_poly.type
_entity_poly.pdbx_seq_one_letter_code
_entity_poly.pdbx_strand_id
1 'polypeptide(L)'
;MADDPAHQPLALHGLITQSTNLKSAFSLPRFWRRITLYSNQTMMIKPRLIFPGLVLLTAQLQGADWPQHRADAARSGYTAEPLPNRLQLAWTYRARHAPKPAWHTSERVQFDFACQPIVANGKVFIGSSAEDTVTAMDLKTGQTRWVFFAEGPVRFAPAAWQDRVFVASDDGWLYALAQNDGRLLWKFRGGP
;
A
#
# COMPACT_ATOMS: atom_id res chain seq x y z
N MET A 1 4.96 -26.14 -44.29
CA MET A 1 4.01 -27.29 -44.28
C MET A 1 3.27 -27.32 -42.95
N ALA A 2 2.15 -26.61 -42.82
CA ALA A 2 1.62 -25.57 -43.71
C ALA A 2 1.03 -24.49 -42.78
N ASP A 3 1.54 -23.26 -42.84
CA ASP A 3 1.17 -22.17 -43.76
C ASP A 3 -0.03 -21.35 -43.20
N ASP A 4 0.11 -20.04 -43.26
CA ASP A 4 -0.75 -18.99 -42.73
C ASP A 4 -1.45 -18.25 -43.91
N PRO A 5 -1.94 -17.01 -43.75
CA PRO A 5 -3.27 -16.60 -43.28
C PRO A 5 -4.29 -16.47 -44.45
N ALA A 6 -5.43 -15.79 -44.25
CA ALA A 6 -5.67 -14.46 -44.86
C ALA A 6 -7.14 -13.95 -44.80
N HIS A 7 -7.27 -12.63 -45.00
CA HIS A 7 -8.47 -11.81 -45.35
C HIS A 7 -9.67 -11.82 -44.39
N GLN A 8 -10.25 -10.71 -43.89
CA GLN A 8 -10.47 -9.29 -44.29
C GLN A 8 -11.99 -8.99 -44.49
N PRO A 9 -12.45 -7.73 -44.30
CA PRO A 9 -13.83 -7.45 -43.93
C PRO A 9 -14.76 -7.11 -45.11
N LEU A 10 -16.07 -7.16 -44.85
CA LEU A 10 -17.12 -6.59 -45.70
C LEU A 10 -17.79 -5.39 -45.02
N ALA A 11 -17.99 -4.32 -45.79
CA ALA A 11 -18.77 -3.15 -45.41
C ALA A 11 -20.01 -3.03 -46.30
N LEU A 12 -21.08 -2.40 -45.80
CA LEU A 12 -22.23 -1.99 -46.62
C LEU A 12 -22.76 -0.61 -46.22
N HIS A 13 -22.80 0.28 -47.21
CA HIS A 13 -23.83 1.29 -47.57
C HIS A 13 -24.54 2.11 -46.46
N GLY A 14 -24.73 3.44 -46.54
CA GLY A 14 -24.34 4.42 -47.57
C GLY A 14 -25.51 5.12 -48.28
N LEU A 15 -25.60 6.45 -48.16
CA LEU A 15 -26.41 7.45 -48.90
C LEU A 15 -25.70 8.81 -48.67
N ILE A 16 -25.26 9.67 -49.61
CA ILE A 16 -25.86 10.25 -50.85
C ILE A 16 -26.99 11.25 -50.47
N THR A 17 -27.13 12.52 -50.91
CA THR A 17 -26.70 13.41 -52.06
C THR A 17 -26.69 14.89 -51.53
N GLN A 18 -26.18 16.00 -52.12
CA GLN A 18 -25.35 16.40 -53.30
C GLN A 18 -24.73 17.83 -53.00
N SER A 19 -23.77 18.43 -53.73
CA SER A 19 -23.82 19.28 -54.97
C SER A 19 -24.85 20.45 -54.95
N THR A 20 -24.62 21.66 -55.51
CA THR A 20 -23.56 22.27 -56.39
C THR A 20 -23.40 23.77 -55.97
N ASN A 21 -22.83 24.81 -56.64
CA ASN A 21 -22.26 25.11 -57.97
C ASN A 21 -21.27 26.33 -57.91
N LEU A 22 -20.65 26.73 -59.03
CA LEU A 22 -19.77 27.92 -59.15
C LEU A 22 -20.50 29.17 -59.68
N LYS A 23 -19.90 30.38 -59.49
CA LYS A 23 -19.60 31.34 -60.58
C LYS A 23 -18.70 32.53 -60.14
N SER A 24 -18.16 33.23 -61.13
CA SER A 24 -17.06 34.22 -61.03
C SER A 24 -17.51 35.68 -60.94
N ALA A 25 -16.56 36.54 -60.59
CA ALA A 25 -16.57 38.01 -60.51
C ALA A 25 -17.43 38.80 -61.53
N PHE A 26 -17.90 39.98 -61.12
CA PHE A 26 -17.71 41.26 -61.85
C PHE A 26 -17.92 42.48 -60.92
N SER A 27 -17.75 43.69 -61.47
CA SER A 27 -17.59 44.99 -60.79
C SER A 27 -18.81 45.54 -60.02
N LEU A 28 -18.54 46.26 -58.91
CA LEU A 28 -19.40 47.34 -58.37
C LEU A 28 -19.11 48.64 -59.16
N PRO A 29 -20.11 49.54 -59.39
CA PRO A 29 -20.45 50.51 -58.32
C PRO A 29 -21.92 51.04 -58.31
N ARG A 30 -22.47 51.33 -57.12
CA ARG A 30 -23.00 52.68 -56.76
C ARG A 30 -23.63 52.79 -55.35
N PHE A 31 -23.26 53.89 -54.69
CA PHE A 31 -24.07 54.78 -53.84
C PHE A 31 -24.85 54.25 -52.60
N TRP A 32 -24.34 54.65 -51.42
CA TRP A 32 -25.05 55.03 -50.19
C TRP A 32 -26.42 54.39 -49.87
N ARG A 33 -26.41 53.44 -48.92
CA ARG A 33 -27.40 53.41 -47.83
C ARG A 33 -26.71 53.36 -46.47
N ARG A 34 -27.27 54.07 -45.50
CA ARG A 34 -26.69 54.36 -44.17
C ARG A 34 -27.48 53.61 -43.10
N ILE A 35 -26.90 52.55 -42.53
CA ILE A 35 -27.34 51.98 -41.25
C ILE A 35 -26.09 51.75 -40.40
N THR A 36 -25.98 52.51 -39.30
CA THR A 36 -24.93 52.31 -38.29
C THR A 36 -25.45 51.31 -37.26
N LEU A 37 -24.77 50.18 -37.10
CA LEU A 37 -24.90 49.33 -35.91
C LEU A 37 -23.51 49.05 -35.36
N TYR A 38 -23.31 49.39 -34.10
CA TYR A 38 -22.06 49.11 -33.38
C TYR A 38 -21.97 47.64 -33.04
N SER A 39 -20.84 47.01 -33.37
CA SER A 39 -20.40 45.80 -32.66
C SER A 39 -18.87 45.71 -32.73
N ASN A 40 -18.20 46.25 -31.69
CA ASN A 40 -16.80 45.95 -31.47
C ASN A 40 -16.71 44.49 -31.01
N GLN A 41 -16.43 43.57 -31.95
CA GLN A 41 -15.97 42.22 -31.61
C GLN A 41 -14.52 42.31 -31.12
N THR A 42 -14.35 42.89 -29.93
CA THR A 42 -13.09 42.95 -29.20
C THR A 42 -12.56 41.53 -29.07
N MET A 43 -11.37 41.27 -29.62
CA MET A 43 -10.79 39.93 -29.68
C MET A 43 -10.46 39.45 -28.26
N MET A 44 -11.44 38.83 -27.60
CA MET A 44 -11.40 38.56 -26.17
C MET A 44 -10.53 37.33 -25.86
N ILE A 45 -9.22 37.54 -25.90
CA ILE A 45 -8.21 36.61 -25.39
C ILE A 45 -8.49 36.43 -23.90
N LYS A 46 -9.27 35.40 -23.55
CA LYS A 46 -9.51 35.02 -22.16
C LYS A 46 -8.15 34.65 -21.55
N PRO A 47 -7.66 35.36 -20.52
CA PRO A 47 -6.45 34.94 -19.84
C PRO A 47 -6.75 33.61 -19.17
N ARG A 48 -6.14 32.52 -19.67
CA ARG A 48 -6.06 31.27 -18.92
C ARG A 48 -5.16 31.54 -17.73
N LEU A 49 -5.77 31.85 -16.57
CA LEU A 49 -5.06 31.80 -15.30
C LEU A 49 -4.65 30.34 -15.06
N ILE A 50 -3.43 30.03 -15.49
CA ILE A 50 -2.72 28.84 -15.03
C ILE A 50 -2.37 29.13 -13.57
N PHE A 51 -3.29 28.81 -12.67
CA PHE A 51 -2.94 28.65 -11.26
C PHE A 51 -1.92 27.49 -11.20
N PRO A 52 -0.67 27.72 -10.78
CA PRO A 52 0.22 26.61 -10.45
C PRO A 52 -0.36 25.94 -9.21
N GLY A 53 -1.07 24.82 -9.41
CA GLY A 53 -1.64 24.05 -8.32
C GLY A 53 -0.51 23.51 -7.45
N LEU A 54 -0.27 24.17 -6.31
CA LEU A 54 0.73 23.76 -5.35
C LEU A 54 0.28 22.45 -4.69
N VAL A 55 0.64 21.32 -5.31
CA VAL A 55 0.44 19.99 -4.75
C VAL A 55 1.39 19.85 -3.56
N LEU A 56 0.89 20.23 -2.38
CA LEU A 56 1.50 19.94 -1.09
C LEU A 56 1.50 18.43 -0.87
N LEU A 57 2.53 17.77 -1.41
CA LEU A 57 2.76 16.34 -1.22
C LEU A 57 3.14 16.08 0.24
N THR A 58 2.15 15.82 1.07
CA THR A 58 2.31 15.51 2.49
C THR A 58 2.90 14.11 2.67
N ALA A 59 4.20 14.01 2.45
CA ALA A 59 4.99 12.83 2.80
C ALA A 59 4.81 12.53 4.30
N GLN A 60 3.99 11.53 4.61
CA GLN A 60 3.92 11.02 5.98
C GLN A 60 5.25 10.34 6.28
N LEU A 61 6.09 11.00 7.08
CA LEU A 61 7.24 10.37 7.72
C LEU A 61 6.71 9.29 8.66
N GLN A 62 6.61 8.07 8.15
CA GLN A 62 6.52 6.88 8.96
C GLN A 62 7.91 6.64 9.55
N GLY A 63 7.98 6.40 10.86
CA GLY A 63 9.21 5.94 11.49
C GLY A 63 9.64 4.60 10.89
N ALA A 64 10.95 4.35 10.92
CA ALA A 64 11.55 3.17 10.34
C ALA A 64 10.95 1.87 10.91
N ASP A 65 10.79 0.89 10.02
CA ASP A 65 10.38 -0.46 10.44
C ASP A 65 11.43 -1.07 11.38
N TRP A 66 10.96 -1.89 12.32
CA TRP A 66 11.76 -2.72 13.22
C TRP A 66 11.46 -4.19 12.91
N PRO A 67 11.88 -4.70 11.73
CA PRO A 67 11.30 -5.91 11.14
C PRO A 67 11.73 -7.21 11.82
N GLN A 68 12.75 -7.20 12.68
CA GLN A 68 13.32 -8.40 13.29
C GLN A 68 13.64 -8.18 14.79
N HIS A 69 13.88 -9.28 15.51
CA HIS A 69 14.37 -9.22 16.90
C HIS A 69 15.66 -8.40 16.99
N ARG A 70 15.61 -7.28 17.73
CA ARG A 70 16.67 -6.26 17.79
C ARG A 70 16.95 -5.60 16.43
N ALA A 71 15.89 -5.13 15.78
CA ALA A 71 15.81 -4.40 14.51
C ALA A 71 16.18 -5.22 13.26
N ASP A 72 17.39 -5.77 13.22
CA ASP A 72 18.02 -6.30 12.01
C ASP A 72 18.64 -7.69 12.19
N ALA A 73 19.16 -8.25 11.10
CA ALA A 73 19.79 -9.58 11.08
C ALA A 73 21.12 -9.65 11.87
N ALA A 74 21.79 -8.50 12.10
CA ALA A 74 22.94 -8.40 12.99
C ALA A 74 22.52 -8.26 14.48
N ARG A 75 21.21 -8.13 14.73
CA ARG A 75 20.59 -7.93 16.05
C ARG A 75 21.13 -6.68 16.74
N SER A 76 21.37 -5.59 16.01
CA SER A 76 21.95 -4.37 16.58
C SER A 76 21.17 -3.88 17.80
N GLY A 77 19.84 -3.81 17.69
CA GLY A 77 18.96 -3.15 18.67
C GLY A 77 19.05 -1.63 18.59
N TYR A 78 19.43 -1.08 17.44
CA TYR A 78 19.70 0.34 17.22
C TYR A 78 18.81 0.92 16.10
N THR A 79 18.53 2.22 16.19
CA THR A 79 17.99 3.03 15.09
C THR A 79 18.72 4.37 15.05
N ALA A 80 18.90 4.93 13.85
CA ALA A 80 19.44 6.26 13.66
C ALA A 80 18.39 7.38 13.82
N GLU A 81 17.11 7.01 14.04
CA GLU A 81 16.03 7.99 14.18
C GLU A 81 16.12 8.79 15.50
N PRO A 82 16.00 10.12 15.46
CA PRO A 82 16.01 10.94 16.66
C PRO A 82 14.69 10.80 17.42
N LEU A 83 14.76 10.41 18.70
CA LEU A 83 13.60 10.39 19.59
C LEU A 83 13.11 11.83 19.88
N PRO A 84 11.79 12.06 19.99
CA PRO A 84 11.26 13.36 20.37
C PRO A 84 11.61 13.69 21.82
N ASN A 85 11.83 14.98 22.11
CA ASN A 85 12.17 15.49 23.45
C ASN A 85 11.08 15.26 24.52
N ARG A 86 9.87 14.85 24.12
CA ARG A 86 8.78 14.41 25.00
C ARG A 86 8.09 13.21 24.37
N LEU A 87 8.21 12.06 25.02
CA LEU A 87 7.41 10.87 24.70
C LEU A 87 6.01 11.00 25.32
N GLN A 88 5.01 10.39 24.67
CA GLN A 88 3.66 10.22 25.18
C GLN A 88 3.21 8.78 24.90
N LEU A 89 2.36 8.22 25.77
CA LEU A 89 1.79 6.90 25.59
C LEU A 89 0.73 6.95 24.48
N ALA A 90 1.00 6.34 23.32
CA ALA A 90 0.05 6.26 22.21
C ALA A 90 -1.11 5.30 22.52
N TRP A 91 -0.79 4.08 22.94
CA TRP A 91 -1.74 3.03 23.32
C TRP A 91 -1.02 1.95 24.16
N THR A 92 -1.80 1.10 24.85
CA THR A 92 -1.29 -0.05 25.60
C THR A 92 -2.01 -1.31 25.17
N TYR A 93 -1.27 -2.29 24.66
CA TYR A 93 -1.78 -3.65 24.49
C TYR A 93 -1.55 -4.46 25.77
N ARG A 94 -2.51 -5.34 26.12
CA ARG A 94 -2.36 -6.36 27.15
C ARG A 94 -2.82 -7.69 26.55
N ALA A 95 -1.92 -8.68 26.53
CA ALA A 95 -2.29 -10.04 26.18
C ALA A 95 -3.34 -10.56 27.18
N ARG A 96 -4.30 -11.36 26.70
CA ARG A 96 -5.36 -11.95 27.52
C ARG A 96 -4.80 -12.93 28.55
N HIS A 97 -3.74 -13.63 28.17
CA HIS A 97 -3.02 -14.59 28.99
C HIS A 97 -1.57 -14.15 29.14
N ALA A 98 -0.96 -14.38 30.31
CA ALA A 98 0.48 -14.26 30.48
C ALA A 98 1.21 -15.32 29.62
N PRO A 99 2.42 -15.03 29.10
CA PRO A 99 3.24 -16.03 28.40
C PRO A 99 3.40 -17.33 29.19
N LYS A 100 3.56 -18.47 28.49
CA LYS A 100 3.82 -19.78 29.10
C LYS A 100 5.24 -20.24 28.77
N PRO A 101 6.27 -19.92 29.59
CA PRO A 101 7.65 -20.30 29.28
C PRO A 101 7.84 -21.81 29.18
N ALA A 102 8.64 -22.27 28.22
CA ALA A 102 8.99 -23.69 28.05
C ALA A 102 9.70 -24.23 29.31
N TRP A 103 10.57 -23.42 29.90
CA TRP A 103 11.32 -23.73 31.12
C TRP A 103 10.96 -22.78 32.26
N HIS A 104 9.69 -22.77 32.66
CA HIS A 104 9.15 -21.89 33.72
C HIS A 104 9.85 -21.99 35.08
N THR A 105 10.64 -23.05 35.34
CA THR A 105 11.50 -23.22 36.53
C THR A 105 12.96 -22.80 36.33
N SER A 106 13.36 -22.38 35.12
CA SER A 106 14.76 -22.11 34.77
C SER A 106 15.07 -20.61 34.74
N GLU A 107 15.72 -20.13 35.81
CA GLU A 107 16.28 -18.77 35.86
C GLU A 107 17.32 -18.51 34.74
N ARG A 108 17.84 -19.56 34.10
CA ARG A 108 18.88 -19.46 33.06
C ARG A 108 18.33 -19.30 31.64
N VAL A 109 17.02 -19.50 31.42
CA VAL A 109 16.40 -19.51 30.09
C VAL A 109 15.12 -18.67 30.10
N GLN A 110 15.27 -17.36 29.93
CA GLN A 110 14.19 -16.38 30.14
C GLN A 110 13.60 -15.79 28.84
N PHE A 111 13.96 -16.31 27.66
CA PHE A 111 13.71 -15.62 26.39
C PHE A 111 12.23 -15.51 25.99
N ASP A 112 11.37 -16.40 26.50
CA ASP A 112 9.94 -16.50 26.19
C ASP A 112 9.02 -16.09 27.35
N PHE A 113 9.58 -15.43 28.38
CA PHE A 113 8.83 -14.84 29.50
C PHE A 113 8.06 -13.57 29.11
N ALA A 114 8.33 -13.01 27.93
CA ALA A 114 7.64 -11.84 27.37
C ALA A 114 7.44 -11.99 25.86
N CYS A 115 6.33 -11.46 25.36
CA CYS A 115 6.11 -11.32 23.91
C CYS A 115 7.18 -10.40 23.30
N GLN A 116 7.78 -10.82 22.17
CA GLN A 116 8.78 -10.05 21.46
C GLN A 116 8.17 -9.40 20.21
N PRO A 117 7.82 -8.09 20.24
CA PRO A 117 7.19 -7.42 19.10
C PRO A 117 8.21 -7.10 17.99
N ILE A 118 7.73 -7.12 16.75
CA ILE A 118 8.36 -6.43 15.61
C ILE A 118 7.39 -5.40 15.01
N VAL A 119 7.93 -4.43 14.28
CA VAL A 119 7.15 -3.42 13.56
C VAL A 119 7.49 -3.51 12.07
N ALA A 120 6.50 -3.68 11.21
CA ALA A 120 6.72 -3.61 9.76
C ALA A 120 5.50 -3.12 8.98
N ASN A 121 5.71 -2.31 7.94
CA ASN A 121 4.69 -1.73 7.06
C ASN A 121 3.44 -1.22 7.82
N GLY A 122 3.69 -0.40 8.85
CA GLY A 122 2.65 0.26 9.66
C GLY A 122 1.89 -0.65 10.63
N LYS A 123 2.37 -1.87 10.88
CA LYS A 123 1.75 -2.85 11.79
C LYS A 123 2.75 -3.34 12.85
N VAL A 124 2.24 -3.70 14.03
CA VAL A 124 2.99 -4.42 15.08
C VAL A 124 2.62 -5.89 15.00
N PHE A 125 3.59 -6.80 15.03
CA PHE A 125 3.36 -8.25 15.05
C PHE A 125 3.87 -8.85 16.36
N ILE A 126 3.06 -9.70 16.98
CA ILE A 126 3.35 -10.36 18.25
C ILE A 126 3.04 -11.86 18.12
N GLY A 127 4.00 -12.70 18.51
CA GLY A 127 3.77 -14.12 18.80
C GLY A 127 3.29 -14.34 20.24
N SER A 128 2.46 -15.35 20.47
CA SER A 128 1.98 -15.77 21.79
C SER A 128 2.32 -17.23 22.06
N SER A 129 3.07 -17.47 23.14
CA SER A 129 3.33 -18.80 23.70
C SER A 129 2.19 -19.32 24.59
N ALA A 130 1.18 -18.48 24.84
CA ALA A 130 0.05 -18.78 25.72
C ALA A 130 -1.24 -19.09 24.97
N GLU A 131 -1.37 -18.54 23.77
CA GLU A 131 -2.58 -18.61 22.93
C GLU A 131 -2.28 -19.15 21.52
N ASP A 132 -1.06 -19.64 21.29
CA ASP A 132 -0.61 -20.32 20.06
C ASP A 132 -0.89 -19.51 18.78
N THR A 133 -0.70 -18.19 18.87
CA THR A 133 -1.12 -17.21 17.85
C THR A 133 -0.01 -16.27 17.40
N VAL A 134 -0.22 -15.71 16.21
CA VAL A 134 0.46 -14.53 15.68
C VAL A 134 -0.61 -13.45 15.50
N THR A 135 -0.50 -12.36 16.25
CA THR A 135 -1.42 -11.21 16.18
C THR A 135 -0.75 -10.06 15.47
N ALA A 136 -1.41 -9.48 14.47
CA ALA A 136 -1.03 -8.21 13.86
C ALA A 136 -1.97 -7.09 14.34
N MET A 137 -1.40 -5.96 14.75
CA MET A 137 -2.10 -4.77 15.19
C MET A 137 -1.69 -3.55 14.37
N ASP A 138 -2.57 -2.56 14.29
CA ASP A 138 -2.25 -1.24 13.74
C ASP A 138 -1.23 -0.50 14.61
N LEU A 139 -0.16 0.04 14.01
CA LEU A 139 0.88 0.75 14.76
C LEU A 139 0.37 2.06 15.41
N LYS A 140 -0.63 2.72 14.82
CA LYS A 140 -1.15 4.01 15.30
C LYS A 140 -2.25 3.84 16.34
N THR A 141 -3.10 2.81 16.21
CA THR A 141 -4.28 2.63 17.08
C THR A 141 -4.21 1.43 18.04
N GLY A 142 -3.26 0.51 17.87
CA GLY A 142 -3.18 -0.74 18.64
C GLY A 142 -4.32 -1.74 18.34
N GLN A 143 -5.19 -1.45 17.36
CA GLN A 143 -6.31 -2.33 17.01
C GLN A 143 -5.82 -3.54 16.22
N THR A 144 -6.26 -4.75 16.62
CA THR A 144 -6.01 -5.99 15.88
C THR A 144 -6.51 -5.87 14.43
N ARG A 145 -5.63 -6.18 13.48
CA ARG A 145 -5.92 -6.27 12.04
C ARG A 145 -6.21 -7.70 11.61
N TRP A 146 -5.43 -8.66 12.12
CA TRP A 146 -5.65 -10.10 11.92
C TRP A 146 -5.01 -10.91 13.05
N VAL A 147 -5.47 -12.16 13.20
CA VAL A 147 -4.89 -13.18 14.07
C VAL A 147 -4.75 -14.46 13.28
N PHE A 148 -3.54 -15.03 13.26
CA PHE A 148 -3.26 -16.37 12.75
C PHE A 148 -3.07 -17.32 13.94
N PHE A 149 -3.59 -18.54 13.84
CA PHE A 149 -3.41 -19.60 14.84
C PHE A 149 -2.45 -20.65 14.29
N ALA A 150 -1.37 -20.91 15.04
CA ALA A 150 -0.47 -22.04 14.80
C ALA A 150 -1.04 -23.31 15.47
N GLU A 151 -0.33 -24.43 15.35
CA GLU A 151 -0.68 -25.69 16.01
C GLU A 151 0.07 -25.87 17.35
N GLY A 152 0.75 -24.81 17.83
CA GLY A 152 1.47 -24.77 19.10
C GLY A 152 2.07 -23.39 19.45
N PRO A 153 2.77 -23.28 20.61
CA PRO A 153 3.31 -22.02 21.11
C PRO A 153 4.24 -21.26 20.16
N VAL A 154 3.96 -19.96 19.98
CA VAL A 154 4.85 -19.03 19.26
C VAL A 154 5.71 -18.25 20.26
N ARG A 155 6.96 -18.70 20.47
CA ARG A 155 7.86 -18.17 21.52
C ARG A 155 8.75 -17.01 21.11
N PHE A 156 9.21 -17.02 19.86
CA PHE A 156 10.20 -16.06 19.36
C PHE A 156 9.52 -14.89 18.65
N ALA A 157 10.24 -13.77 18.54
CA ALA A 157 9.83 -12.69 17.66
C ALA A 157 9.56 -13.20 16.23
N PRO A 158 8.46 -12.79 15.58
CA PRO A 158 8.32 -12.91 14.14
C PRO A 158 9.47 -12.17 13.41
N ALA A 159 9.68 -12.50 12.14
CA ALA A 159 10.58 -11.74 11.26
C ALA A 159 9.80 -11.26 10.02
N ALA A 160 9.80 -9.96 9.74
CA ALA A 160 9.19 -9.39 8.55
C ALA A 160 10.22 -9.23 7.42
N TRP A 161 9.79 -9.52 6.19
CA TRP A 161 10.54 -9.21 4.97
C TRP A 161 9.58 -9.11 3.78
N GLN A 162 9.69 -8.04 2.99
CA GLN A 162 8.80 -7.75 1.86
C GLN A 162 7.31 -7.80 2.28
N ASP A 163 6.49 -8.63 1.63
CA ASP A 163 5.06 -8.79 1.85
C ASP A 163 4.71 -9.80 2.97
N ARG A 164 5.69 -10.25 3.76
CA ARG A 164 5.61 -11.49 4.56
C ARG A 164 6.04 -11.32 6.00
N VAL A 165 5.50 -12.20 6.84
CA VAL A 165 5.92 -12.41 8.23
C VAL A 165 6.24 -13.90 8.42
N PHE A 166 7.44 -14.18 8.88
CA PHE A 166 7.96 -15.52 9.14
C PHE A 166 7.91 -15.83 10.64
N VAL A 167 7.42 -17.01 11.00
CA VAL A 167 7.17 -17.40 12.39
C VAL A 167 7.54 -18.87 12.59
N ALA A 168 8.35 -19.16 13.60
CA ALA A 168 8.58 -20.50 14.09
C ALA A 168 7.65 -20.80 15.28
N SER A 169 7.09 -22.01 15.30
CA SER A 169 6.23 -22.52 16.37
C SER A 169 6.82 -23.80 16.98
N ASP A 170 6.50 -24.04 18.26
CA ASP A 170 6.79 -25.30 18.97
C ASP A 170 6.16 -26.54 18.29
N ASP A 171 5.16 -26.36 17.43
CA ASP A 171 4.58 -27.45 16.61
C ASP A 171 5.54 -28.03 15.56
N GLY A 172 6.75 -27.46 15.42
CA GLY A 172 7.81 -27.91 14.51
C GLY A 172 7.79 -27.26 13.13
N TRP A 173 6.86 -26.32 12.87
CA TRP A 173 6.74 -25.64 11.58
C TRP A 173 7.31 -24.21 11.59
N LEU A 174 7.98 -23.87 10.49
CA LEU A 174 8.21 -22.49 10.05
C LEU A 174 7.06 -22.08 9.14
N TYR A 175 6.26 -21.12 9.58
CA TYR A 175 5.15 -20.52 8.84
C TYR A 175 5.63 -19.25 8.10
N ALA A 176 5.16 -19.07 6.86
CA ALA A 176 5.21 -17.80 6.16
C ALA A 176 3.78 -17.28 5.94
N LEU A 177 3.48 -16.13 6.56
CA LEU A 177 2.18 -15.48 6.51
C LEU A 177 2.23 -14.23 5.63
N ALA A 178 1.16 -13.95 4.89
CA ALA A 178 0.98 -12.69 4.20
C ALA A 178 0.75 -11.56 5.23
N GLN A 179 1.57 -10.51 5.15
CA GLN A 179 1.64 -9.46 6.17
C GLN A 179 0.36 -8.62 6.29
N ASN A 180 -0.47 -8.60 5.24
CA ASN A 180 -1.67 -7.75 5.17
C ASN A 180 -2.94 -8.39 5.75
N ASP A 181 -3.13 -9.70 5.56
CA ASP A 181 -4.34 -10.44 5.95
C ASP A 181 -4.08 -11.61 6.93
N GLY A 182 -2.80 -11.94 7.21
CA GLY A 182 -2.42 -13.06 8.07
C GLY A 182 -2.55 -14.43 7.40
N ARG A 183 -2.91 -14.48 6.11
CA ARG A 183 -3.16 -15.73 5.40
C ARG A 183 -1.87 -16.52 5.22
N LEU A 184 -1.95 -17.83 5.45
CA LEU A 184 -0.84 -18.75 5.18
C LEU A 184 -0.43 -18.71 3.69
N LEU A 185 0.85 -18.46 3.44
CA LEU A 185 1.48 -18.58 2.12
C LEU A 185 2.10 -19.97 1.94
N TRP A 186 2.83 -20.44 2.94
CA TRP A 186 3.37 -21.80 3.04
C TRP A 186 3.80 -22.11 4.48
N LYS A 187 3.96 -23.41 4.82
CA LYS A 187 4.68 -23.86 6.01
C LYS A 187 5.72 -24.94 5.68
N PHE A 188 6.85 -24.94 6.38
CA PHE A 188 7.97 -25.89 6.22
C PHE A 188 8.27 -26.60 7.55
N ARG A 189 8.46 -27.92 7.54
CA ARG A 189 8.77 -28.71 8.76
C ARG A 189 10.25 -28.55 9.09
N GLY A 190 10.55 -27.78 10.13
CA GLY A 190 11.93 -27.52 10.58
C GLY A 190 12.31 -28.23 11.88
N GLY A 191 11.33 -28.61 12.71
CA GLY A 191 11.52 -29.44 13.90
C GLY A 191 11.16 -30.91 13.68
N PRO A 192 11.58 -31.81 14.58
CA PRO A 192 11.17 -33.21 14.58
C PRO A 192 9.64 -33.33 14.70
#